data_AF-A0A439LL27-F1
#
_entry.id   AF-A0A439LL27-F1
#
_cell.length_a   1.000
_cell.length_b   1.000
_cell.length_c   1.000
_cell.angle_alpha   90.00
_cell.angle_beta   90.00
_cell.angle_gamma   90.00
#
_symmetry.space_group_name_H-M   'P 1'
#
loop_
_entity.id
_entity.type
_entity.pdbx_description
1 polymer ?
#
loop_
_entity_poly.entity_id
_entity_poly.type
_entity_poly.pdbx_seq_one_letter_code
_entity_poly.pdbx_strand_id
1 'polypeptide(L)'
;LGWPHAVPLLGSEVALNINAGRSRRSATASPVEPDKPATDRTKSLLAAQARAALRAIDLSAELGRRADRLLAVAPQLRAKAADAIVASEKIAGMSDRGLRRLFDRLVELGAVRELSGRPTFRVYGL
;
A
#
# COMPACT_ATOMS: atom_id res chain seq x y z
N LEU A 1 -14.43 10.68 -13.66
CA LEU A 1 -14.64 10.48 -12.21
C LEU A 1 -15.59 11.50 -11.57
N GLY A 2 -15.85 12.69 -12.12
CA GLY A 2 -17.11 13.44 -11.86
C GLY A 2 -17.44 13.80 -10.40
N TRP A 3 -16.45 14.00 -9.53
CA TRP A 3 -16.74 14.37 -8.13
C TRP A 3 -16.72 15.89 -8.00
N PRO A 4 -17.86 16.53 -7.64
CA PRO A 4 -17.96 17.98 -7.55
C PRO A 4 -17.12 18.56 -6.40
N HIS A 5 -16.73 17.76 -5.40
CA HIS A 5 -15.87 18.16 -4.28
C HIS A 5 -14.78 17.11 -4.01
N ALA A 6 -13.62 17.57 -3.57
CA ALA A 6 -12.54 16.71 -3.10
C ALA A 6 -12.99 16.00 -1.82
N VAL A 7 -13.20 14.68 -1.90
CA VAL A 7 -13.51 13.86 -0.72
C VAL A 7 -12.19 13.51 -0.04
N PRO A 8 -11.96 13.96 1.21
CA PRO A 8 -10.76 13.59 1.93
C PRO A 8 -10.84 12.10 2.30
N LEU A 9 -10.20 11.26 1.47
CA LEU A 9 -10.06 9.82 1.72
C LEU A 9 -9.34 9.53 3.06
N LEU A 10 -8.63 10.53 3.60
CA LEU A 10 -7.92 10.50 4.89
C LEU A 10 -8.82 10.70 6.12
N GLY A 11 -10.11 11.06 5.96
CA GLY A 11 -11.05 11.18 7.08
C GLY A 11 -11.49 9.83 7.69
N SER A 12 -11.31 8.74 6.96
CA SER A 12 -11.74 7.40 7.39
C SER A 12 -10.91 6.85 8.55
N GLU A 13 -9.65 7.26 8.69
CA GLU A 13 -8.80 6.79 9.78
C GLU A 13 -9.15 7.38 11.15
N VAL A 14 -9.65 8.62 11.19
CA VAL A 14 -10.05 9.24 12.47
C VAL A 14 -11.31 8.55 13.01
N ALA A 15 -12.20 8.09 12.14
CA ALA A 15 -13.40 7.35 12.55
C ALA A 15 -13.07 5.94 13.08
N LEU A 16 -12.04 5.28 12.54
CA LEU A 16 -11.67 3.93 12.97
C LEU A 16 -11.02 3.90 14.36
N ASN A 17 -10.32 4.96 14.75
CA ASN A 17 -9.63 4.99 16.06
C ASN A 17 -10.51 5.52 17.21
N ILE A 18 -11.66 6.14 16.91
CA ILE A 18 -12.63 6.59 17.93
C ILE A 18 -13.68 5.49 18.22
N ASN A 19 -13.93 4.57 17.28
CA ASN A 19 -14.99 3.56 17.38
C ASN A 19 -14.52 2.12 17.65
N ALA A 20 -13.33 1.92 18.24
CA ALA A 20 -12.86 0.59 18.65
C ALA A 20 -13.65 -0.05 19.83
N GLY A 21 -14.84 0.45 20.17
CA GLY A 21 -15.59 0.03 21.36
C GLY A 21 -17.08 -0.26 21.20
N ARG A 22 -17.73 -0.11 20.03
CA ARG A 22 -19.18 -0.40 19.93
C ARG A 22 -19.57 -1.28 18.76
N SER A 23 -19.75 -2.56 19.13
CA SER A 23 -20.62 -3.56 18.54
C SER A 23 -21.80 -2.99 17.75
N ARG A 24 -21.96 -3.51 16.53
CA ARG A 24 -23.16 -3.51 15.67
C ARG A 24 -24.45 -3.20 16.45
N ARG A 25 -25.04 -2.05 16.17
CA ARG A 25 -26.49 -1.88 16.22
C ARG A 25 -26.93 -0.90 15.14
N SER A 26 -27.73 -1.42 14.22
CA SER A 26 -28.49 -0.66 13.25
C SER A 26 -29.58 0.15 13.97
N ALA A 27 -30.02 1.21 13.31
CA ALA A 27 -31.20 2.04 13.55
C ALA A 27 -31.01 3.38 14.30
N THR A 28 -31.45 4.43 13.57
CA THR A 28 -32.08 5.68 14.02
C THR A 28 -31.24 6.74 14.75
N ALA A 29 -31.07 7.86 14.04
CA ALA A 29 -30.79 9.22 14.54
C ALA A 29 -29.68 9.34 15.60
N SER A 30 -28.47 9.66 15.16
CA SER A 30 -27.43 10.22 16.03
C SER A 30 -27.55 11.75 16.02
N PRO A 31 -27.41 12.42 17.19
CA PRO A 31 -27.68 13.85 17.30
C PRO A 31 -26.70 14.62 16.44
N VAL A 32 -27.18 15.70 15.84
CA VAL A 32 -26.36 16.71 15.19
C VAL A 32 -25.35 17.20 16.22
N GLU A 33 -24.13 16.67 16.16
CA GLU A 33 -22.99 17.17 16.91
C GLU A 33 -22.86 18.67 16.65
N PRO A 34 -22.64 19.49 17.69
CA PRO A 34 -22.54 20.94 17.55
C PRO A 34 -21.43 21.26 16.55
N ASP A 35 -21.70 22.22 15.67
CA ASP A 35 -20.79 22.69 14.64
C ASP A 35 -19.47 23.13 15.29
N LYS A 36 -18.46 22.23 15.28
CA LYS A 36 -17.14 22.55 15.84
C LYS A 36 -16.62 23.78 15.11
N PRO A 37 -16.09 24.78 15.82
CA PRO A 37 -15.62 26.01 15.19
C PRO A 37 -14.65 25.64 14.07
N ALA A 38 -14.74 26.32 12.93
CA ALA A 38 -13.98 25.98 11.73
C ALA A 38 -12.47 25.79 12.00
N THR A 39 -11.94 26.50 12.98
CA THR A 39 -10.56 26.36 13.48
C THR A 39 -10.25 24.98 14.05
N ASP A 40 -11.15 24.35 14.80
CA ASP A 40 -10.96 23.01 15.36
C ASP A 40 -11.05 21.93 14.28
N ARG A 41 -11.94 22.12 13.29
CA ARG A 41 -11.97 21.27 12.08
C ARG A 41 -10.63 21.38 11.34
N THR A 42 -10.12 22.59 11.10
CA THR A 42 -8.81 22.80 10.44
C THR A 42 -7.68 22.14 11.21
N LYS A 43 -7.61 22.31 12.54
CA LYS A 43 -6.60 21.65 13.37
C LYS A 43 -6.68 20.13 13.26
N SER A 44 -7.88 19.55 13.27
CA SER A 44 -8.06 18.10 13.13
C SER A 44 -7.59 17.57 11.76
N LEU A 45 -7.84 18.32 10.68
CA LEU A 45 -7.40 17.96 9.33
C LEU A 45 -5.88 18.02 9.22
N LEU A 46 -5.25 19.07 9.75
CA LEU A 46 -3.79 19.20 9.79
C LEU A 46 -3.14 18.07 10.60
N ALA A 47 -3.73 17.70 11.75
CA ALA A 47 -3.25 16.58 12.55
C ALA A 47 -3.40 15.24 11.81
N ALA A 48 -4.50 15.03 11.07
CA ALA A 48 -4.67 13.83 10.23
C ALA A 48 -3.65 13.79 9.10
N GLN A 49 -3.40 14.91 8.42
CA GLN A 49 -2.40 15.04 7.36
C GLN A 49 -0.99 14.74 7.89
N ALA A 50 -0.62 15.28 9.05
CA ALA A 50 0.69 15.04 9.66
C ALA A 50 0.91 13.54 9.96
N ARG A 51 -0.10 12.86 10.52
CA ARG A 51 -0.02 11.40 10.78
C ARG A 51 0.07 10.59 9.49
N ALA A 52 -0.68 10.97 8.47
CA ALA A 52 -0.61 10.34 7.16
C ALA A 52 0.78 10.50 6.52
N ALA A 53 1.37 11.69 6.62
CA ALA A 53 2.72 11.96 6.13
C ALA A 53 3.77 11.10 6.85
N LEU A 54 3.69 10.97 8.18
CA LEU A 54 4.60 10.12 8.95
C LEU A 54 4.53 8.65 8.53
N ARG A 55 3.31 8.09 8.40
CA ARG A 55 3.15 6.72 7.91
C ARG A 55 3.64 6.51 6.48
N ALA A 56 3.48 7.52 5.62
CA ALA A 56 4.00 7.47 4.26
C ALA A 56 5.53 7.44 4.24
N ILE A 57 6.19 8.19 5.15
CA ILE A 57 7.65 8.15 5.34
C ILE A 57 8.09 6.76 5.83
N ASP A 58 7.42 6.20 6.84
CA ASP A 58 7.75 4.86 7.36
C ASP A 58 7.59 3.79 6.27
N LEU A 59 6.52 3.87 5.48
CA LEU A 59 6.29 2.96 4.36
C LEU A 59 7.37 3.14 3.27
N SER A 60 7.76 4.37 2.96
CA SER A 60 8.83 4.66 2.00
C SER A 60 10.16 4.08 2.46
N ALA A 61 10.49 4.19 3.76
CA ALA A 61 11.71 3.61 4.32
C ALA A 61 11.70 2.07 4.26
N GLU A 62 10.55 1.43 4.54
CA GLU A 62 10.41 -0.02 4.40
C GLU A 62 10.53 -0.49 2.94
N LEU A 63 9.93 0.25 2.01
CA LEU A 63 10.08 -0.02 0.57
C LEU A 63 11.54 0.12 0.13
N GLY A 64 12.26 1.12 0.62
CA GLY A 64 13.70 1.28 0.38
C GLY A 64 14.50 0.04 0.81
N ARG A 65 14.31 -0.43 2.06
CA ARG A 65 14.97 -1.65 2.55
C ARG A 65 14.62 -2.91 1.74
N ARG A 66 13.44 -2.96 1.13
CA ARG A 66 13.03 -4.08 0.27
C ARG A 66 13.60 -3.97 -1.12
N ALA A 67 13.68 -2.78 -1.67
CA ALA A 67 14.37 -2.51 -2.93
C ALA A 67 15.86 -2.87 -2.82
N ASP A 68 16.52 -2.52 -1.71
CA ASP A 68 17.92 -2.89 -1.45
C ASP A 68 18.10 -4.42 -1.40
N ARG A 69 17.18 -5.13 -0.74
CA ARG A 69 17.17 -6.61 -0.75
C ARG A 69 16.99 -7.17 -2.16
N LEU A 70 16.10 -6.58 -2.95
CA LEU A 70 15.87 -6.98 -4.35
C LEU A 70 17.14 -6.79 -5.20
N LEU A 71 17.85 -5.68 -5.03
CA LEU A 71 19.12 -5.44 -5.70
C LEU A 71 20.22 -6.41 -5.23
N ALA A 72 20.27 -6.72 -3.94
CA ALA A 72 21.24 -7.67 -3.39
C ALA A 72 21.05 -9.11 -3.90
N VAL A 73 19.81 -9.51 -4.23
CA VAL A 73 19.54 -10.83 -4.83
C VAL A 73 19.67 -10.86 -6.35
N ALA A 74 19.74 -9.70 -7.02
CA ALA A 74 19.95 -9.63 -8.47
C ALA A 74 21.09 -10.52 -9.00
N PRO A 75 22.31 -10.56 -8.40
CA PRO A 75 23.38 -11.45 -8.86
C PRO A 75 23.10 -12.95 -8.66
N GLN A 76 22.16 -13.33 -7.79
CA GLN A 76 21.76 -14.73 -7.59
C GLN A 76 20.77 -15.21 -8.65
N LEU A 77 20.19 -14.28 -9.40
CA LEU A 77 19.32 -14.57 -10.52
C LEU A 77 20.20 -14.72 -11.76
N ARG A 78 20.02 -15.83 -12.49
CA ARG A 78 20.74 -16.08 -13.76
C ARG A 78 20.67 -14.83 -14.63
N ALA A 79 21.79 -14.41 -15.25
CA ALA A 79 21.99 -13.12 -15.93
C ALA A 79 20.74 -12.48 -16.57
N LYS A 80 19.98 -13.24 -17.38
CA LYS A 80 18.75 -12.75 -18.05
C LYS A 80 17.64 -12.25 -17.11
N ALA A 81 17.54 -12.82 -15.92
CA ALA A 81 16.58 -12.45 -14.88
C ALA A 81 17.07 -11.30 -13.99
N ALA A 82 18.39 -11.07 -13.90
CA ALA A 82 18.94 -9.93 -13.19
C ALA A 82 18.62 -8.61 -13.95
N ASP A 83 18.77 -8.62 -15.28
CA ASP A 83 18.44 -7.48 -16.15
C ASP A 83 16.95 -7.11 -16.10
N ALA A 84 16.09 -8.11 -15.88
CA ALA A 84 14.64 -7.94 -15.78
C ALA A 84 14.20 -7.13 -14.55
N ILE A 85 14.94 -7.18 -13.45
CA ILE A 85 14.64 -6.42 -12.23
C ILE A 85 14.84 -4.92 -12.45
N VAL A 86 15.81 -4.57 -13.30
CA VAL A 86 16.16 -3.17 -13.58
C VAL A 86 15.23 -2.55 -14.63
N ALA A 87 14.63 -3.37 -15.51
CA ALA A 87 13.79 -2.91 -16.62
C ALA A 87 12.28 -2.99 -16.30
N SER A 88 11.73 -1.93 -15.69
CA SER A 88 10.32 -1.86 -15.25
C SER A 88 9.25 -1.88 -16.35
N GLU A 89 9.56 -1.67 -17.64
CA GLU A 89 8.51 -1.52 -18.66
C GLU A 89 8.29 -2.75 -19.55
N LYS A 90 9.30 -3.60 -19.73
CA LYS A 90 9.18 -4.87 -20.46
C LYS A 90 10.24 -5.82 -19.90
N ILE A 91 9.84 -6.72 -19.01
CA ILE A 91 10.71 -7.81 -18.55
C ILE A 91 11.12 -8.64 -19.79
N ALA A 92 12.27 -8.27 -20.33
CA ALA A 92 12.93 -8.65 -21.56
C ALA A 92 12.46 -9.97 -22.21
N GLY A 93 11.44 -9.93 -23.06
CA GLY A 93 11.06 -11.04 -23.95
C GLY A 93 10.90 -12.41 -23.26
N MET A 94 10.56 -12.42 -21.97
CA MET A 94 10.34 -13.65 -21.21
C MET A 94 8.91 -14.15 -21.39
N SER A 95 8.75 -15.45 -21.55
CA SER A 95 7.42 -16.08 -21.54
C SER A 95 6.79 -16.01 -20.15
N ASP A 96 5.46 -16.11 -20.07
CA ASP A 96 4.72 -16.12 -18.79
C ASP A 96 5.25 -17.18 -17.81
N ARG A 97 5.68 -18.34 -18.33
CA ARG A 97 6.32 -19.40 -17.53
C ARG A 97 7.68 -18.97 -16.96
N GLY A 98 8.46 -18.20 -17.72
CA GLY A 98 9.73 -17.63 -17.26
C GLY A 98 9.50 -16.60 -16.16
N LEU A 99 8.51 -15.72 -16.34
CA LEU A 99 8.10 -14.72 -15.34
C LEU A 99 7.65 -15.37 -14.04
N ARG A 100 6.80 -16.40 -14.11
CA ARG A 100 6.36 -17.16 -12.92
C ARG A 100 7.56 -17.74 -12.14
N ARG A 101 8.48 -18.42 -12.83
CA ARG A 101 9.68 -18.99 -12.19
C ARG A 101 10.60 -17.93 -11.56
N LEU A 102 10.72 -16.77 -12.21
CA LEU A 102 11.48 -15.64 -11.67
C LEU A 102 10.86 -15.14 -10.37
N PHE A 103 9.56 -14.85 -10.37
CA PHE A 103 8.87 -14.37 -9.18
C PHE A 103 8.82 -15.42 -8.07
N ASP A 104 8.64 -16.70 -8.39
CA ASP A 104 8.71 -17.80 -7.40
C ASP A 104 10.10 -17.83 -6.73
N ARG A 105 11.18 -17.67 -7.51
CA ARG A 105 12.54 -17.60 -6.94
C ARG A 105 12.76 -16.35 -6.10
N LEU A 106 12.22 -15.21 -6.51
CA LEU A 106 12.27 -13.96 -5.73
C LEU A 106 11.52 -14.05 -4.40
N VAL A 107 10.40 -14.77 -4.38
CA VAL A 107 9.65 -15.07 -3.14
C VAL A 107 10.44 -16.01 -2.25
N GLU A 108 11.05 -17.06 -2.80
CA GLU A 108 11.90 -18.00 -2.05
C GLU A 108 13.11 -17.29 -1.41
N LEU A 109 13.69 -16.32 -2.11
CA LEU A 109 14.79 -15.49 -1.61
C LEU A 109 14.33 -14.35 -0.68
N GLY A 110 13.02 -14.21 -0.42
CA GLY A 110 12.47 -13.21 0.49
C GLY A 110 12.56 -11.77 -0.03
N ALA A 111 12.78 -11.57 -1.33
CA ALA A 111 12.92 -10.25 -1.95
C ALA A 111 11.57 -9.65 -2.35
N VAL A 112 10.56 -10.47 -2.62
CA VAL A 112 9.22 -10.06 -3.06
C VAL A 112 8.17 -10.89 -2.33
N ARG A 113 6.97 -10.36 -2.09
CA ARG A 113 5.84 -11.11 -1.50
C ARG A 113 4.67 -11.24 -2.47
N GLU A 114 3.96 -12.36 -2.40
CA GLU A 114 2.68 -12.53 -3.09
C GLU A 114 1.57 -11.81 -2.33
N LEU A 115 0.81 -10.97 -3.04
CA LEU A 115 -0.25 -10.11 -2.48
C LEU A 115 -1.66 -10.62 -2.79
N SER A 116 -1.81 -11.52 -3.75
CA SER A 116 -3.12 -11.94 -4.25
C SER A 116 -3.77 -13.03 -3.40
N GLY A 117 -2.97 -13.97 -2.88
CA GLY A 117 -3.49 -15.14 -2.16
C GLY A 117 -4.34 -16.09 -3.01
N ARG A 118 -4.41 -15.89 -4.33
CA ARG A 118 -5.14 -16.76 -5.27
C ARG A 118 -4.17 -17.49 -6.20
N PRO A 119 -4.35 -18.80 -6.42
CA PRO A 119 -3.40 -19.59 -7.21
C PRO A 119 -3.35 -19.20 -8.70
N THR A 120 -4.43 -18.63 -9.25
CA THR A 120 -4.58 -18.34 -10.69
C THR A 120 -4.03 -16.98 -11.12
N PHE A 121 -4.21 -15.94 -10.30
CA PHE A 121 -3.73 -14.58 -10.57
C PHE A 121 -2.81 -14.15 -9.44
N ARG A 122 -1.49 -14.21 -9.65
CA ARG A 122 -0.53 -13.84 -8.62
C ARG A 122 -0.02 -12.43 -8.89
N VAL A 123 -0.29 -11.54 -7.94
CA VAL A 123 0.30 -10.20 -7.92
C VAL A 123 1.45 -10.24 -6.93
N TYR A 124 2.61 -9.81 -7.37
CA TYR A 124 3.82 -9.75 -6.56
C TYR A 124 4.15 -8.29 -6.26
N GLY A 125 4.60 -8.01 -5.05
CA GLY A 125 4.95 -6.65 -4.64
C GLY A 125 6.05 -6.61 -3.60
N LEU A 126 6.71 -5.45 -3.53
CA LEU A 126 7.71 -5.14 -2.52
C LEU A 126 7.06 -4.88 -1.18
#